data_AF-A0A8X6U5J8-F1
#
_entry.id   AF-A0A8X6U5J8-F1
#
_cell.length_a   1.000
_cell.length_b   1.000
_cell.length_c   1.000
_cell.angle_alpha   90.00
_cell.angle_beta   90.00
_cell.angle_gamma   90.00
#
_symmetry.space_group_name_H-M   'P 1'
#
loop_
_entity.id
_entity.type
_entity.pdbx_description
1 polymer ?
#
loop_
_entity_poly.entity_id
_entity_poly.type
_entity_poly.pdbx_seq_one_letter_code
_entity_poly.pdbx_strand_id
1 'polypeptide(L)'
;MTSINKILHEHLSVKKICSRWIPHNLTNAQKKARVDWCKEMLEKYIQGTSKAVYNIYTGDESWIYAYEPETKQQSTVWVFQDEAKPTKVVRGRSTSKQMIACFFGINGHVATVALEQRRTVNSEWYTTICLPEVIGEIRKKQKNRRIILHHDNASSHTSTQTKAFLTERKIELMGHPPIKEKYRRVTPHCFSVFILIPIEIIRNCE
;
A
#
# COMPACT_ATOMS: atom_id res chain seq x y z
N MET A 1 26.82 9.15 -30.38
CA MET A 1 26.73 7.81 -29.75
C MET A 1 28.13 7.33 -29.43
N THR A 2 28.41 6.95 -28.18
CA THR A 2 29.75 6.50 -27.75
C THR A 2 30.03 5.07 -28.22
N SER A 3 31.30 4.72 -28.43
CA SER A 3 31.72 3.37 -28.88
C SER A 3 31.17 2.24 -27.99
N ILE A 4 30.97 2.52 -26.70
CA ILE A 4 30.36 1.61 -25.73
C ILE A 4 28.91 1.27 -26.09
N ASN A 5 28.13 2.24 -26.58
CA ASN A 5 26.73 2.02 -26.95
C ASN A 5 26.63 1.05 -28.14
N LYS A 6 27.50 1.21 -29.15
CA LYS A 6 27.59 0.30 -30.31
C LYS A 6 27.95 -1.12 -29.89
N ILE A 7 28.96 -1.28 -29.03
CA ILE A 7 29.37 -2.62 -28.55
C ILE A 7 28.22 -3.32 -27.82
N LEU A 8 27.53 -2.63 -26.91
CA LEU A 8 26.45 -3.22 -26.13
C LEU A 8 25.23 -3.61 -27.00
N HIS A 9 24.82 -2.74 -27.92
CA HIS A 9 23.60 -2.96 -28.70
C HIS A 9 23.82 -3.75 -29.99
N GLU A 10 24.91 -3.50 -30.72
CA GLU A 10 25.15 -4.07 -32.06
C GLU A 10 25.97 -5.36 -31.99
N HIS A 11 26.98 -5.43 -31.11
CA HIS A 11 27.88 -6.58 -31.04
C HIS A 11 27.46 -7.62 -29.99
N LEU A 12 26.99 -7.16 -28.83
CA LEU A 12 26.60 -8.02 -27.71
C LEU A 12 25.09 -8.27 -27.64
N SER A 13 24.28 -7.51 -28.40
CA SER A 13 22.81 -7.61 -28.41
C SER A 13 22.15 -7.50 -27.03
N VAL A 14 22.80 -6.84 -26.06
CA VAL A 14 22.27 -6.73 -24.69
C VAL A 14 21.25 -5.60 -24.58
N LYS A 15 20.19 -5.85 -23.80
CA LYS A 15 19.14 -4.85 -23.53
C LYS A 15 19.25 -4.36 -22.10
N LYS A 16 19.23 -3.04 -21.92
CA LYS A 16 19.13 -2.43 -20.58
C LYS A 16 17.71 -2.61 -20.05
N ILE A 17 17.49 -3.62 -19.21
CA ILE A 17 16.18 -3.92 -18.62
C ILE A 17 16.23 -3.71 -17.11
N CYS A 18 15.24 -3.01 -16.59
CA CYS A 18 15.08 -2.82 -15.15
C CYS A 18 14.14 -3.90 -14.60
N SER A 19 14.67 -4.87 -13.82
CA SER A 19 13.86 -5.97 -13.28
C SER A 19 12.67 -5.47 -12.46
N ARG A 20 11.45 -5.94 -12.74
CA ARG A 20 10.26 -5.60 -11.94
C ARG A 20 10.37 -6.25 -10.57
N TRP A 21 10.33 -5.44 -9.51
CA TRP A 21 10.20 -5.95 -8.15
C TRP A 21 8.73 -6.26 -7.91
N ILE A 22 8.43 -7.52 -7.59
CA ILE A 22 7.09 -7.94 -7.19
C ILE A 22 7.21 -8.35 -5.71
N PRO A 23 6.43 -7.75 -4.80
CA PRO A 23 6.51 -8.05 -3.37
C PRO A 23 6.34 -9.55 -3.07
N HIS A 24 5.39 -10.21 -3.74
CA HIS A 24 5.12 -11.63 -3.60
C HIS A 24 4.63 -12.26 -4.91
N ASN A 25 5.05 -13.50 -5.16
CA ASN A 25 4.49 -14.29 -6.25
C ASN A 25 3.17 -14.92 -5.79
N LEU A 26 2.06 -14.40 -6.28
CA LEU A 26 0.71 -14.86 -5.91
C LEU A 26 0.37 -16.18 -6.57
N THR A 27 -0.27 -17.08 -5.83
CA THR A 27 -0.84 -18.31 -6.40
C THR A 27 -2.03 -18.00 -7.32
N ASN A 28 -2.37 -18.90 -8.23
CA ASN A 28 -3.53 -18.71 -9.12
C ASN A 28 -4.84 -18.55 -8.34
N ALA A 29 -4.99 -19.27 -7.22
CA ALA A 29 -6.14 -19.11 -6.32
C ALA A 29 -6.20 -17.71 -5.70
N GLN A 30 -5.05 -17.16 -5.26
CA GLN A 30 -4.99 -15.79 -4.72
C GLN A 30 -5.32 -14.74 -5.78
N LYS A 31 -4.82 -14.91 -7.02
CA LYS A 31 -5.16 -14.03 -8.14
C LYS A 31 -6.66 -14.05 -8.43
N LYS A 32 -7.25 -15.25 -8.47
CA LYS A 32 -8.70 -15.41 -8.67
C LYS A 32 -9.51 -14.74 -7.55
N ALA A 33 -9.16 -14.98 -6.29
CA ALA A 33 -9.83 -14.34 -5.16
C ALA A 33 -9.78 -12.80 -5.21
N ARG A 34 -8.65 -12.23 -5.67
CA ARG A 34 -8.54 -10.77 -5.87
C ARG A 34 -9.45 -10.26 -7.00
N VAL A 35 -9.51 -10.97 -8.13
CA VAL A 35 -10.40 -10.61 -9.25
C VAL A 35 -11.86 -10.69 -8.84
N ASP A 36 -12.24 -11.77 -8.14
CA ASP A 36 -13.61 -11.97 -7.68
C ASP A 36 -14.01 -10.88 -6.68
N TRP A 37 -13.12 -10.51 -5.74
CA TRP A 37 -13.34 -9.38 -4.82
C TRP A 37 -13.50 -8.04 -5.56
N CYS A 38 -12.66 -7.76 -6.57
CA CYS A 38 -12.80 -6.53 -7.36
C CYS A 38 -14.15 -6.47 -8.07
N LYS A 39 -14.63 -7.58 -8.63
CA LYS A 39 -15.95 -7.66 -9.27
C LYS A 39 -17.07 -7.39 -8.28
N GLU A 40 -17.01 -7.99 -7.09
CA GLU A 40 -17.97 -7.76 -6.02
C GLU A 40 -18.00 -6.28 -5.59
N MET A 41 -16.84 -5.65 -5.44
CA MET A 41 -16.77 -4.23 -5.09
C MET A 41 -17.33 -3.33 -6.19
N LEU A 42 -17.04 -3.63 -7.47
CA LEU A 42 -17.61 -2.89 -8.60
C LEU A 42 -19.13 -3.00 -8.63
N GLU A 43 -19.68 -4.20 -8.42
CA GLU A 43 -21.12 -4.41 -8.36
C GLU A 43 -21.75 -3.69 -7.15
N LYS A 44 -21.17 -3.84 -5.95
CA LYS A 44 -21.62 -3.20 -4.70
C LYS A 44 -21.70 -1.67 -4.83
N TYR A 45 -20.79 -1.06 -5.58
CA TYR A 45 -20.72 0.40 -5.74
C TYR A 45 -21.22 0.91 -7.10
N ILE A 46 -21.95 0.09 -7.86
CA ILE A 46 -22.54 0.47 -9.17
C ILE A 46 -21.46 1.09 -10.07
N GLN A 47 -20.34 0.38 -10.23
CA GLN A 47 -19.18 0.81 -11.02
C GLN A 47 -18.67 2.22 -10.59
N GLY A 48 -18.81 2.54 -9.31
CA GLY A 48 -18.37 3.79 -8.71
C GLY A 48 -19.32 4.97 -8.77
N THR A 49 -20.48 4.82 -9.41
CA THR A 49 -21.51 5.86 -9.44
C THR A 49 -22.27 5.99 -8.12
N SER A 50 -22.17 4.99 -7.24
CA SER A 50 -22.84 5.01 -5.94
C SER A 50 -22.28 6.10 -5.01
N LYS A 51 -23.18 6.89 -4.42
CA LYS A 51 -22.83 7.88 -3.38
C LYS A 51 -22.20 7.24 -2.13
N ALA A 52 -22.32 5.92 -1.95
CA ALA A 52 -21.68 5.20 -0.85
C ALA A 52 -20.14 5.24 -0.94
N VAL A 53 -19.56 5.44 -2.13
CA VAL A 53 -18.10 5.57 -2.32
C VAL A 53 -17.52 6.75 -1.53
N TYR A 54 -18.28 7.83 -1.35
CA TYR A 54 -17.88 9.00 -0.57
C TYR A 54 -17.72 8.74 0.93
N ASN A 55 -18.17 7.58 1.40
CA ASN A 55 -18.04 7.15 2.79
C ASN A 55 -16.85 6.22 3.00
N ILE A 56 -16.10 5.88 1.94
CA ILE A 56 -14.93 5.00 2.00
C ILE A 56 -13.69 5.82 2.39
N TYR A 57 -13.00 5.34 3.42
CA TYR A 57 -11.73 5.85 3.89
C TYR A 57 -10.73 4.70 3.92
N THR A 58 -9.61 4.86 3.21
CA THR A 58 -8.55 3.86 3.13
C THR A 58 -7.28 4.38 3.80
N GLY A 59 -6.55 3.50 4.46
CA GLY A 59 -5.23 3.85 4.99
C GLY A 59 -4.28 2.68 5.05
N ASP A 60 -2.99 3.01 5.14
CA ASP A 60 -1.89 2.07 5.25
C ASP A 60 -0.73 2.70 6.04
N GLU A 61 0.16 1.86 6.57
CA GLU A 61 1.33 2.28 7.33
C GLU A 61 2.61 2.29 6.49
N SER A 62 3.39 3.38 6.56
CA SER A 62 4.73 3.47 5.96
C SER A 62 5.81 3.75 6.98
N TRP A 63 7.03 3.40 6.58
CA TRP A 63 8.23 4.01 7.14
C TRP A 63 8.65 5.23 6.31
N ILE A 64 8.75 6.38 6.97
CA ILE A 64 9.47 7.54 6.45
C ILE A 64 10.91 7.48 6.96
N TYR A 65 11.85 7.67 6.05
CA TYR A 65 13.28 7.70 6.32
C TYR A 65 13.79 9.14 6.24
N ALA A 66 14.73 9.49 7.11
CA ALA A 66 15.33 10.84 7.12
C ALA A 66 16.30 11.11 5.94
N TYR A 67 16.47 10.16 5.02
CA TYR A 67 17.27 10.30 3.81
C TYR A 67 16.59 9.58 2.65
N GLU A 68 16.94 9.97 1.43
CA GLU A 68 16.44 9.34 0.21
C GLU A 68 17.24 8.05 -0.08
N PRO A 69 16.62 6.86 -0.01
CA PRO A 69 17.32 5.64 -0.40
C PRO A 69 17.60 5.67 -1.91
N GLU A 70 18.79 5.20 -2.33
CA GLU A 70 19.15 5.09 -3.76
C GLU A 70 18.00 4.48 -4.57
N THR A 71 17.60 5.19 -5.63
CA THR A 71 16.49 4.77 -6.48
C THR A 71 16.89 3.59 -7.36
N LYS A 72 15.89 2.81 -7.79
CA LYS A 72 16.08 1.65 -8.68
C LYS A 72 16.79 2.00 -9.99
N GLN A 73 16.60 3.22 -10.50
CA GLN A 73 17.29 3.70 -11.70
C GLN A 73 18.78 3.94 -11.42
N GLN A 74 19.11 4.49 -10.25
CA GLN A 74 20.48 4.66 -9.80
C GLN A 74 21.19 3.31 -9.56
N SER A 75 20.43 2.21 -9.35
CA SER A 75 20.97 0.85 -9.23
C SER A 75 20.98 0.03 -10.53
N THR A 76 20.83 0.66 -11.71
CA THR A 76 20.84 -0.10 -12.99
C THR A 76 22.24 -0.57 -13.36
N VAL A 77 22.34 -1.86 -13.72
CA VAL A 77 23.58 -2.52 -14.15
C VAL A 77 23.35 -3.24 -15.48
N TRP A 78 24.40 -3.36 -16.29
CA TRP A 78 24.37 -4.12 -17.55
C TRP A 78 24.63 -5.60 -17.25
N VAL A 79 23.88 -6.50 -17.90
CA VAL A 79 24.00 -7.96 -17.75
C VAL A 79 23.94 -8.62 -19.12
N PHE A 80 24.62 -9.75 -19.30
CA PHE A 80 24.52 -10.57 -20.51
C PHE A 80 23.22 -11.37 -20.55
N GLN A 81 22.83 -11.84 -21.74
CA GLN A 81 21.52 -12.46 -21.98
C GLN A 81 21.28 -13.74 -21.13
N ASP A 82 22.36 -14.46 -20.82
CA ASP A 82 22.30 -15.75 -20.11
C ASP A 82 22.79 -15.67 -18.64
N GLU A 83 23.08 -14.47 -18.15
CA GLU A 83 23.57 -14.28 -16.77
C GLU A 83 22.44 -14.14 -15.74
N ALA A 84 22.69 -14.70 -14.56
CA ALA A 84 21.82 -14.50 -13.41
C ALA A 84 21.83 -13.03 -12.98
N LYS A 85 20.66 -12.53 -12.57
CA LYS A 85 20.49 -11.13 -12.16
C LYS A 85 21.39 -10.83 -10.95
N PRO A 86 22.25 -9.78 -11.02
CA PRO A 86 23.13 -9.44 -9.92
C PRO A 86 22.35 -9.04 -8.67
N THR A 87 22.76 -9.58 -7.53
CA THR A 87 22.15 -9.30 -6.22
C THR A 87 22.91 -8.16 -5.56
N LYS A 88 22.33 -6.95 -5.50
CA LYS A 88 22.91 -5.83 -4.76
C LYS A 88 22.47 -5.89 -3.31
N VAL A 89 23.43 -5.99 -2.38
CA VAL A 89 23.18 -5.86 -0.94
C VAL A 89 23.01 -4.38 -0.62
N VAL A 90 21.83 -3.99 -0.14
CA VAL A 90 21.54 -2.61 0.29
C VAL A 90 22.38 -2.30 1.53
N ARG A 91 23.29 -1.32 1.45
CA ARG A 91 24.12 -0.88 2.60
C ARG A 91 23.25 -0.22 3.70
N GLY A 92 23.80 -0.22 4.91
CA GLY A 92 23.13 -0.11 6.21
C GLY A 92 21.94 0.83 6.34
N ARG A 93 20.87 0.30 6.95
CA ARG A 93 19.69 1.03 7.42
C ARG A 93 20.12 2.24 8.26
N SER A 94 19.71 3.45 7.88
CA SER A 94 19.77 4.59 8.79
C SER A 94 19.13 4.25 10.13
N THR A 95 19.69 4.79 11.21
CA THR A 95 19.11 4.68 12.54
C THR A 95 17.87 5.55 12.73
N SER A 96 17.52 6.47 11.82
CA SER A 96 16.34 7.37 11.91
C SER A 96 15.25 7.00 10.90
N LYS A 97 14.29 6.19 11.37
CA LYS A 97 13.04 5.88 10.66
C LYS A 97 11.85 6.18 11.57
N GLN A 98 10.79 6.71 10.99
CA GLN A 98 9.52 7.00 11.68
C GLN A 98 8.40 6.26 10.97
N MET A 99 7.59 5.52 11.73
CA MET A 99 6.42 4.85 11.18
C MET A 99 5.23 5.81 11.26
N ILE A 100 4.47 5.90 10.18
CA ILE A 100 3.25 6.70 10.10
C ILE A 100 2.12 5.84 9.55
N ALA A 101 0.89 6.08 10.02
CA ALA A 101 -0.32 5.65 9.34
C ALA A 101 -0.89 6.83 8.58
N CYS A 102 -1.27 6.64 7.31
CA CYS A 102 -1.82 7.70 6.49
C CYS A 102 -3.17 7.28 5.90
N PHE A 103 -4.18 8.13 6.04
CA PHE A 103 -5.54 7.86 5.60
C PHE A 103 -6.02 8.87 4.57
N PHE A 104 -6.77 8.37 3.59
CA PHE A 104 -7.35 9.10 2.48
C PHE A 104 -8.83 8.74 2.33
N GLY A 105 -9.63 9.73 1.92
CA GLY A 105 -10.96 9.51 1.37
C GLY A 105 -11.00 9.99 -0.08
N ILE A 106 -12.19 9.96 -0.68
CA ILE A 106 -12.37 10.44 -2.07
C ILE A 106 -11.99 11.92 -2.26
N ASN A 107 -12.09 12.72 -1.20
CA ASN A 107 -11.73 14.14 -1.21
C ASN A 107 -10.24 14.40 -0.89
N GLY A 108 -9.41 13.35 -0.90
CA GLY A 108 -7.98 13.43 -0.62
C GLY A 108 -7.60 13.05 0.80
N HIS A 109 -6.51 13.64 1.27
CA HIS A 109 -5.91 13.34 2.57
C HIS A 109 -6.85 13.65 3.74
N VAL A 110 -6.83 12.76 4.74
CA VAL A 110 -7.65 12.87 5.95
C VAL A 110 -6.77 13.11 7.16
N ALA A 111 -5.81 12.23 7.41
CA ALA A 111 -4.96 12.28 8.60
C ALA A 111 -3.67 11.49 8.37
N THR A 112 -2.61 11.91 9.05
CA THR A 112 -1.35 11.18 9.16
C THR A 112 -0.95 11.10 10.61
N VAL A 113 -0.96 9.89 11.17
CA VAL A 113 -0.68 9.65 12.59
C VAL A 113 0.70 9.03 12.73
N ALA A 114 1.58 9.67 13.49
CA ALA A 114 2.92 9.16 13.76
C ALA A 114 2.92 8.15 14.90
N LEU A 115 3.61 7.03 14.71
CA LEU A 115 3.86 6.06 15.77
C LEU A 115 5.08 6.48 16.61
N GLU A 116 4.85 7.22 17.68
CA GLU A 116 5.92 7.73 18.53
C GLU A 116 6.79 6.60 19.15
N GLN A 117 8.04 6.94 19.48
CA GLN A 117 8.99 6.07 20.19
C GLN A 117 9.42 4.77 19.46
N ARG A 118 9.24 4.69 18.13
CA ARG A 118 9.69 3.54 17.31
C ARG A 118 9.14 2.18 17.78
N ARG A 119 7.97 2.18 18.41
CA ARG A 119 7.26 0.95 18.78
C ARG A 119 6.76 0.23 17.52
N THR A 120 6.29 -1.01 17.68
CA THR A 120 5.62 -1.73 16.58
C THR A 120 4.14 -1.36 16.57
N VAL A 121 3.52 -1.23 15.39
CA VAL A 121 2.06 -1.08 15.26
C VAL A 121 1.41 -2.28 15.92
N ASN A 122 0.67 -2.04 16.99
CA ASN A 122 -0.14 -3.02 17.68
C ASN A 122 -1.61 -2.56 17.69
N SER A 123 -2.50 -3.46 18.09
CA SER A 123 -3.94 -3.16 18.17
C SER A 123 -4.25 -2.04 19.16
N GLU A 124 -3.46 -1.92 20.23
CA GLU A 124 -3.61 -0.89 21.24
C GLU A 124 -3.41 0.50 20.64
N TRP A 125 -2.23 0.79 20.09
CA TRP A 125 -1.95 2.08 19.44
C TRP A 125 -2.96 2.36 18.32
N TYR A 126 -3.32 1.34 17.54
CA TYR A 126 -4.26 1.50 16.43
C TYR A 126 -5.65 1.96 16.91
N THR A 127 -6.13 1.44 18.04
CA THR A 127 -7.47 1.74 18.58
C THR A 127 -7.51 2.91 19.57
N THR A 128 -6.41 3.23 20.25
CA THR A 128 -6.37 4.30 21.26
C THR A 128 -5.89 5.63 20.70
N ILE A 129 -5.05 5.61 19.66
CA ILE A 129 -4.43 6.82 19.10
C ILE A 129 -4.83 6.97 17.63
N CYS A 130 -4.46 5.99 16.78
CA CYS A 130 -4.57 6.13 15.33
C CYS A 130 -6.01 6.32 14.84
N LEU A 131 -6.90 5.34 15.07
CA LEU A 131 -8.28 5.42 14.60
C LEU A 131 -9.06 6.59 15.24
N PRO A 132 -8.98 6.87 16.55
CA PRO A 132 -9.66 8.02 17.14
C PRO A 132 -9.30 9.35 16.47
N GLU A 133 -8.01 9.59 16.17
CA GLU A 133 -7.56 10.80 15.48
C GLU A 133 -8.14 10.89 14.06
N VAL A 134 -8.03 9.81 13.29
CA VAL A 134 -8.57 9.72 11.92
C VAL A 134 -10.09 9.94 11.91
N ILE A 135 -10.82 9.28 12.81
CA ILE A 135 -12.28 9.43 12.92
C ILE A 135 -12.62 10.87 13.32
N GLY A 136 -11.86 11.49 14.22
CA GLY A 136 -12.00 12.89 14.58
C GLY A 136 -11.93 13.81 13.37
N GLU A 137 -10.89 13.66 12.54
CA GLU A 137 -10.74 14.45 11.30
C GLU A 137 -11.88 14.20 10.29
N ILE A 138 -12.32 12.94 10.14
CA ILE A 138 -13.47 12.61 9.29
C ILE A 138 -14.73 13.32 9.80
N ARG A 139 -14.99 13.29 11.10
CA ARG A 139 -16.21 13.85 11.72
C ARG A 139 -16.23 15.37 11.71
N LYS A 140 -15.08 16.05 11.71
CA LYS A 140 -15.00 17.51 11.49
C LYS A 140 -15.62 17.91 10.14
N LYS A 141 -15.35 17.13 9.09
CA LYS A 141 -15.86 17.36 7.72
C LYS A 141 -17.24 16.75 7.49
N GLN A 142 -17.54 15.60 8.11
CA GLN A 142 -18.78 14.83 7.91
C GLN A 142 -19.37 14.31 9.23
N LYS A 143 -20.10 15.18 9.93
CA LYS A 143 -20.62 14.90 11.29
C LYS A 143 -21.42 13.59 11.39
N ASN A 144 -22.35 13.34 10.47
CA ASN A 144 -23.35 12.26 10.60
C ASN A 144 -23.31 11.19 9.51
N ARG A 145 -22.26 11.15 8.67
CA ARG A 145 -22.18 10.15 7.59
C ARG A 145 -21.64 8.82 8.13
N ARG A 146 -22.05 7.73 7.47
CA ARG A 146 -21.49 6.40 7.67
C ARG A 146 -20.00 6.43 7.33
N ILE A 147 -19.19 5.67 8.03
CA ILE A 147 -17.75 5.50 7.76
C ILE A 147 -17.55 4.04 7.34
N ILE A 148 -16.94 3.86 6.18
CA ILE A 148 -16.50 2.56 5.66
C ILE A 148 -14.98 2.60 5.64
N LEU A 149 -14.34 1.82 6.52
CA LEU A 149 -12.90 1.74 6.63
C LEU A 149 -12.36 0.63 5.74
N HIS A 150 -11.31 0.92 4.98
CA HIS A 150 -10.53 -0.06 4.23
C HIS A 150 -9.08 -0.04 4.72
N HIS A 151 -8.58 -1.19 5.14
CA HIS A 151 -7.21 -1.40 5.60
C HIS A 151 -6.80 -2.85 5.33
N ASP A 152 -5.51 -3.13 5.41
CA ASP A 152 -4.99 -4.48 5.15
C ASP A 152 -5.33 -5.48 6.28
N ASN A 153 -4.99 -6.74 6.05
CA ASN A 153 -5.27 -7.82 6.99
C ASN A 153 -4.16 -8.02 8.06
N ALA A 154 -3.41 -6.97 8.41
CA ALA A 154 -2.39 -7.07 9.45
C ALA A 154 -2.96 -7.59 10.79
N SER A 155 -2.10 -8.18 11.62
CA SER A 155 -2.54 -8.77 12.89
C SER A 155 -3.12 -7.74 13.86
N SER A 156 -2.61 -6.51 13.86
CA SER A 156 -3.17 -5.38 14.61
C SER A 156 -4.60 -5.07 14.17
N HIS A 157 -4.84 -5.13 12.87
CA HIS A 157 -6.10 -4.78 12.21
C HIS A 157 -7.20 -5.82 12.41
N THR A 158 -6.82 -7.09 12.43
CA THR A 158 -7.74 -8.23 12.56
C THR A 158 -7.95 -8.70 14.01
N SER A 159 -7.28 -8.06 14.97
CA SER A 159 -7.37 -8.36 16.40
C SER A 159 -8.79 -8.18 16.97
N THR A 160 -9.09 -8.89 18.05
CA THR A 160 -10.38 -8.77 18.78
C THR A 160 -10.60 -7.35 19.27
N GLN A 161 -9.55 -6.68 19.76
CA GLN A 161 -9.60 -5.30 20.22
C GLN A 161 -10.01 -4.34 19.10
N THR A 162 -9.41 -4.45 17.91
CA THR A 162 -9.75 -3.60 16.77
C THR A 162 -11.17 -3.87 16.28
N LYS A 163 -11.59 -5.13 16.19
CA LYS A 163 -12.96 -5.49 15.80
C LYS A 163 -14.00 -4.94 16.79
N ALA A 164 -13.73 -5.04 18.09
CA ALA A 164 -14.60 -4.49 19.13
C ALA A 164 -14.72 -2.96 19.00
N PHE A 165 -13.60 -2.26 18.85
CA PHE A 165 -13.56 -0.81 18.65
C PHE A 165 -14.37 -0.37 17.42
N LEU A 166 -14.19 -1.04 16.27
CA LEU A 166 -14.94 -0.71 15.05
C LEU A 166 -16.45 -0.92 15.22
N THR A 167 -16.84 -1.98 15.93
CA THR A 167 -18.24 -2.30 16.23
C THR A 167 -18.86 -1.24 17.15
N GLU A 168 -18.17 -0.90 18.24
CA GLU A 168 -18.59 0.13 19.19
C GLU A 168 -18.77 1.50 18.52
N ARG A 169 -17.83 1.87 17.64
CA ARG A 169 -17.87 3.14 16.88
C ARG A 169 -18.78 3.10 15.65
N LYS A 170 -19.46 1.97 15.39
CA LYS A 170 -20.35 1.76 14.23
C LYS A 170 -19.67 2.04 12.89
N ILE A 171 -18.42 1.59 12.76
CA ILE A 171 -17.61 1.71 11.55
C ILE A 171 -17.72 0.41 10.77
N GLU A 172 -18.14 0.49 9.50
CA GLU A 172 -18.15 -0.67 8.62
C GLU A 172 -16.73 -0.95 8.15
N LEU A 173 -16.33 -2.22 8.19
CA LEU A 173 -15.10 -2.68 7.59
C LEU A 173 -15.37 -3.17 6.16
N MET A 174 -14.67 -2.58 5.19
CA MET A 174 -14.58 -3.14 3.84
C MET A 174 -13.67 -4.36 3.87
N GLY A 175 -14.16 -5.52 3.43
CA GLY A 175 -13.36 -6.74 3.36
C GLY A 175 -12.15 -6.54 2.44
N HIS A 176 -11.04 -7.21 2.75
CA HIS A 176 -9.82 -7.21 1.93
C HIS A 176 -9.47 -8.65 1.53
N PRO A 177 -9.14 -8.93 0.25
CA PRO A 177 -8.80 -10.27 -0.18
C PRO A 177 -7.56 -10.77 0.57
N PRO A 178 -7.47 -12.08 0.88
CA PRO A 178 -6.38 -12.61 1.69
C PRO A 178 -5.03 -12.44 0.99
N ILE A 179 -4.12 -11.73 1.66
CA ILE A 179 -2.68 -11.76 1.37
C ILE A 179 -2.04 -12.50 2.55
N LYS A 180 -1.32 -13.60 2.26
CA LYS A 180 -0.51 -14.27 3.29
C LYS A 180 0.71 -13.40 3.58
N GLU A 181 0.55 -12.44 4.49
CA GLU A 181 1.60 -11.54 4.97
C GLU A 181 2.51 -12.30 5.95
N LYS A 182 3.68 -12.78 5.51
CA LYS A 182 4.71 -13.27 6.45
C LYS A 182 6.05 -12.54 6.41
N TYR A 183 6.30 -11.61 5.47
CA TYR A 183 7.59 -10.91 5.46
C TYR A 183 7.49 -9.42 5.11
N ARG A 184 7.56 -8.63 6.19
CA ARG A 184 7.75 -7.17 6.25
C ARG A 184 8.93 -6.71 5.38
N ARG A 185 8.66 -6.29 4.15
CA ARG A 185 9.44 -5.25 3.42
C ARG A 185 8.48 -4.36 2.65
N VAL A 186 7.90 -3.40 3.37
CA VAL A 186 7.20 -2.27 2.78
C VAL A 186 8.23 -1.49 1.97
N THR A 187 8.10 -1.53 0.65
CA THR A 187 8.81 -0.60 -0.23
C THR A 187 8.00 0.70 -0.30
N PRO A 188 8.63 1.87 -0.49
CA PRO A 188 7.92 3.15 -0.63
C PRO A 188 6.85 3.16 -1.75
N HIS A 189 6.89 2.16 -2.64
CA HIS A 189 5.95 1.97 -3.73
C HIS A 189 4.60 1.34 -3.32
N CYS A 190 4.47 0.76 -2.12
CA CYS A 190 3.19 0.17 -1.68
C CYS A 190 2.11 1.24 -1.45
N PHE A 191 2.49 2.47 -1.10
CA PHE A 191 1.57 3.60 -0.97
C PHE A 191 0.77 3.86 -2.25
N SER A 192 1.39 3.73 -3.42
CA SER A 192 0.73 4.01 -4.70
C SER A 192 -0.13 2.85 -5.20
N VAL A 193 0.07 1.63 -4.72
CA VAL A 193 -0.60 0.43 -5.24
C VAL A 193 -1.87 0.11 -4.46
N PHE A 194 -1.99 0.49 -3.19
CA PHE A 194 -3.19 0.19 -2.39
C PHE A 194 -4.13 1.37 -2.19
N ILE A 195 -3.62 2.61 -2.24
CA ILE A 195 -4.45 3.83 -2.09
C ILE A 195 -5.17 4.17 -3.40
N LEU A 196 -4.55 3.89 -4.54
CA LEU A 196 -5.10 4.22 -5.84
C LEU A 196 -5.91 3.08 -6.46
N ILE A 197 -5.55 1.81 -6.25
CA ILE A 197 -6.21 0.73 -6.99
C ILE A 197 -7.72 0.62 -6.69
N PRO A 198 -8.23 0.67 -5.45
CA PRO A 198 -9.68 0.60 -5.23
C PRO A 198 -10.40 1.86 -5.71
N ILE A 199 -9.88 3.06 -5.40
CA ILE A 199 -10.55 4.32 -5.71
C ILE A 199 -10.47 4.64 -7.21
N GLU A 200 -9.36 4.33 -7.85
CA GLU A 200 -9.09 4.59 -9.26
C GLU A 200 -9.65 3.47 -10.16
N ILE A 201 -9.77 2.21 -9.71
CA ILE A 201 -10.60 1.20 -10.39
C ILE A 201 -12.08 1.58 -10.32
N ILE A 202 -12.53 2.11 -9.18
CA ILE A 202 -13.92 2.56 -9.02
C ILE A 202 -14.18 3.84 -9.85
N ARG A 203 -13.19 4.70 -10.10
CA ARG A 203 -13.33 5.94 -10.89
C ARG A 203 -13.07 5.81 -12.39
N ASN A 204 -12.18 4.91 -12.82
CA ASN A 204 -11.68 4.84 -14.21
C ASN A 204 -12.26 3.67 -15.01
N CYS A 205 -13.48 3.23 -14.72
CA CYS A 205 -14.25 2.41 -15.66
C CYS A 205 -14.89 3.32 -16.72
N GLU A 206 -14.06 3.82 -17.64
CA GLU A 206 -14.43 4.22 -19.02
C GLU A 206 -13.49 3.52 -20.00
#